data_AF-A0A820N8D6-F1
#
_entry.id   AF-A0A820N8D6-F1
#
_cell.length_a   1.000
_cell.length_b   1.000
_cell.length_c   1.000
_cell.angle_alpha   90.00
_cell.angle_beta   90.00
_cell.angle_gamma   90.00
#
_symmetry.space_group_name_H-M   'P 1'
#
loop_
_entity.id
_entity.type
_entity.pdbx_description
1 polymer ?
#
loop_
_entity_poly.entity_id
_entity_poly.type
_entity_poly.pdbx_seq_one_letter_code
_entity_poly.pdbx_strand_id
1 'polypeptide(L)' 'MHKPLLPLTREDIRQWFCLSEIPYATFRSPNGQIYPWFHGIISRSYTEQLLCSKSIGTYLIRINEKIFG' A
#
# COMPACT_ATOMS: atom_id res chain seq x y z
N MET A 1 -10.27 -17.86 1.17
CA MET A 1 -10.64 -16.57 0.54
C MET A 1 -10.72 -16.77 -0.96
N HIS A 2 -11.90 -16.58 -1.57
CA HIS A 2 -12.06 -16.66 -3.02
C HIS A 2 -11.39 -15.43 -3.66
N LYS A 3 -10.42 -15.65 -4.57
CA LYS A 3 -9.92 -14.60 -5.48
C LYS A 3 -11.10 -14.17 -6.38
N PRO A 4 -11.52 -12.90 -6.38
CA PRO A 4 -12.53 -12.43 -7.31
C PRO A 4 -12.02 -12.58 -8.75
N LEU A 5 -12.91 -12.99 -9.64
CA LEU A 5 -12.67 -13.17 -11.08
C LEU A 5 -12.80 -11.84 -11.86
N LEU A 6 -13.00 -10.72 -11.17
CA LEU A 6 -13.20 -9.39 -11.76
C LEU A 6 -11.89 -8.58 -11.71
N PRO A 7 -11.66 -7.64 -12.66
CA PRO A 7 -10.58 -6.69 -12.54
C PRO A 7 -10.78 -5.90 -11.24
N LEU A 8 -9.83 -6.02 -10.32
CA LEU A 8 -9.90 -5.34 -9.04
C LEU A 8 -9.81 -3.84 -9.26
N THR A 9 -10.81 -3.12 -8.73
CA THR A 9 -10.78 -1.67 -8.72
C THR A 9 -9.95 -1.18 -7.55
N ARG A 10 -9.49 0.07 -7.63
CA ARG A 10 -8.83 0.73 -6.51
C ARG A 10 -9.70 0.75 -5.25
N GLU A 11 -11.02 0.80 -5.41
CA GLU A 11 -11.96 0.79 -4.30
C GLU A 11 -12.04 -0.59 -3.63
N ASP A 12 -12.02 -1.68 -4.41
CA ASP A 12 -11.95 -3.04 -3.87
C ASP A 12 -10.69 -3.25 -3.03
N ILE A 13 -9.55 -2.76 -3.52
CA ILE A 13 -8.28 -2.79 -2.80
C ILE A 13 -8.36 -1.96 -1.51
N ARG A 14 -8.97 -0.77 -1.56
CA ARG A 14 -9.17 0.08 -0.38
C ARG A 14 -10.02 -0.62 0.66
N GLN A 15 -11.12 -1.23 0.25
CA GLN A 15 -12.01 -1.96 1.14
C GLN A 15 -11.30 -3.17 1.76
N TRP A 16 -10.57 -3.96 0.97
CA TRP A 16 -9.77 -5.06 1.48
C TRP A 16 -8.72 -4.58 2.49
N PHE A 17 -7.98 -3.51 2.20
CA PHE A 17 -6.98 -2.96 3.11
C PHE A 17 -7.61 -2.53 4.44
N CYS A 18 -8.75 -1.83 4.38
CA CYS A 18 -9.46 -1.40 5.59
C CYS A 18 -9.97 -2.56 6.44
N LEU A 19 -10.50 -3.62 5.81
CA LEU A 19 -11.10 -4.74 6.53
C LEU A 19 -10.08 -5.78 7.00
N SER A 20 -9.00 -5.98 6.25
CA SER A 20 -8.05 -7.08 6.48
C SER A 20 -6.74 -6.59 7.07
N GLU A 21 -6.14 -5.52 6.54
CA GLU A 21 -4.77 -5.10 6.90
C GLU A 21 -4.74 -4.10 8.07
N ILE A 22 -5.71 -3.17 8.16
CA ILE A 22 -5.80 -2.23 9.29
C ILE A 22 -5.81 -2.94 10.66
N PRO A 23 -6.57 -4.03 10.87
CA PRO A 23 -6.56 -4.75 12.15
C PRO A 23 -5.18 -5.28 12.56
N TYR A 24 -4.33 -5.66 11.60
CA TYR A 24 -2.97 -6.13 11.90
C TYR A 24 -1.99 -4.98 12.19
N ALA A 25 -2.33 -3.75 11.79
CA ALA A 25 -1.60 -2.51 12.08
C ALA A 25 -0.08 -2.57 11.76
N THR A 26 0.34 -3.42 10.82
CA THR A 26 1.76 -3.68 10.49
C THR A 26 2.50 -2.44 9.96
N PHE A 27 1.75 -1.48 9.42
CA PHE A 27 2.24 -0.22 8.90
C PHE A 27 2.28 0.90 9.95
N ARG A 28 1.91 0.63 11.20
CA ARG A 28 1.95 1.58 12.31
C ARG A 28 2.93 1.15 13.40
N SER A 29 3.58 2.11 14.03
CA SER A 29 4.32 1.90 15.26
C SER A 29 3.37 1.71 16.45
N PRO A 30 3.86 1.22 17.61
CA PRO A 30 3.04 1.01 18.81
C PRO A 30 2.30 2.26 19.32
N ASN A 31 2.80 3.46 18.98
CA ASN A 31 2.15 4.74 19.29
C ASN A 31 1.10 5.18 18.24
N GLY A 32 0.80 4.34 17.24
CA GLY A 32 -0.18 4.61 16.20
C GLY A 32 0.31 5.46 15.02
N GLN A 33 1.57 5.89 15.01
CA GLN A 33 2.14 6.63 13.87
C GLN A 33 2.38 5.69 12.69
N ILE A 34 2.11 6.16 11.48
CA ILE A 34 2.41 5.40 10.25
C ILE A 34 3.92 5.46 10.02
N TYR A 35 4.54 4.31 9.72
CA TYR A 35 5.96 4.29 9.39
C TYR A 35 6.25 5.10 8.12
N PRO A 36 7.36 5.86 8.08
CA PRO A 36 7.67 6.77 6.98
C PRO A 36 7.93 6.05 5.65
N TRP A 37 8.24 4.75 5.68
CA TRP A 37 8.41 3.92 4.50
C TRP A 37 7.07 3.40 3.94
N PHE A 38 5.94 3.58 4.63
CA PHE A 38 4.64 3.12 4.15
C PHE A 38 3.82 4.26 3.56
N HIS A 39 3.44 4.12 2.29
CA HIS A 39 2.72 5.16 1.55
C HIS A 39 1.27 4.79 1.17
N GLY A 40 0.78 3.64 1.61
CA GLY A 40 -0.58 3.20 1.32
C GLY A 40 -0.82 2.89 -0.17
N ILE A 41 -2.04 3.19 -0.65
CA ILE A 41 -2.48 2.90 -2.02
C ILE A 41 -2.06 4.06 -2.93
N ILE A 42 -0.88 3.93 -3.56
CA ILE A 42 -0.36 4.88 -4.53
C ILE A 42 -0.03 4.20 -5.86
N SER A 43 -0.10 4.98 -6.94
CA SER A 43 0.23 4.50 -8.27
C SER A 43 1.72 4.24 -8.43
N ARG A 44 2.05 3.37 -9.39
CA ARG A 44 3.43 3.11 -9.77
C ARG A 44 4.14 4.38 -10.24
N SER A 45 3.50 5.19 -11.08
CA SER A 45 4.11 6.43 -11.58
C SER A 45 4.39 7.43 -10.47
N TYR A 46 3.49 7.56 -9.49
CA TYR A 46 3.70 8.42 -8.33
C TYR A 46 4.83 7.89 -7.43
N THR A 47 4.94 6.57 -7.28
CA THR A 47 6.04 5.91 -6.57
C THR A 47 7.39 6.21 -7.23
N GLU A 48 7.47 6.07 -8.55
CA GLU A 48 8.68 6.37 -9.32
C GLU A 48 9.06 7.85 -9.19
N GLN A 49 8.08 8.76 -9.22
CA GLN A 49 8.31 10.19 -8.97
C GLN A 49 8.85 10.46 -7.56
N LEU A 50 8.33 9.79 -6.52
CA LEU A 50 8.80 9.94 -5.14
C LEU A 50 10.25 9.46 -4.96
N LEU A 51 10.66 8.42 -5.69
CA LEU A 51 12.01 7.84 -5.60
C LEU A 51 13.03 8.51 -6.54
N CYS A 52 12.58 9.18 -7.60
CA CYS A 52 13.44 9.76 -8.64
C CYS A 52 14.51 10.71 -8.09
N SER A 53 14.20 11.46 -7.04
CA SER A 53 15.11 12.44 -6.41
C SER A 53 15.76 11.93 -5.11
N LYS A 54 15.66 10.64 -4.82
CA LYS A 54 16.16 10.05 -3.56
C LYS A 54 17.51 9.37 -3.74
N SER A 55 18.25 9.26 -2.65
CA SER A 55 19.54 8.58 -2.64
C SER A 55 19.37 7.09 -2.96
N ILE A 56 20.42 6.51 -3.53
CA ILE A 56 20.50 5.06 -3.77
C ILE A 56 20.24 4.31 -2.45
N GLY A 57 19.48 3.23 -2.52
CA GLY A 57 19.05 2.45 -1.36
C GLY A 57 17.76 2.95 -0.69
N THR A 58 17.22 4.10 -1.12
CA THR A 58 15.89 4.54 -0.68
C THR A 58 14.81 3.61 -1.23
N TYR A 59 13.91 3.18 -0.36
CA TYR A 59 12.77 2.34 -0.70
C TYR A 59 11.50 2.85 -0.04
N LEU A 60 10.35 2.39 -0.54
CA LEU A 60 9.06 2.54 0.10
C LEU A 60 8.20 1.31 -0.15
N ILE A 61 7.23 1.07 0.74
CA ILE A 61 6.22 0.03 0.64
C ILE A 61 4.88 0.70 0.30
N ARG A 62 4.20 0.12 -0.68
CA ARG A 62 2.88 0.55 -1.17
C ARG A 62 1.96 -0.65 -1.36
N ILE A 63 0.67 -0.38 -1.40
CA ILE A 63 -0.34 -1.36 -1.80
C ILE A 63 -0.56 -1.24 -3.31
N ASN A 64 -0.69 -2.39 -3.99
CA ASN A 64 -0.98 -2.41 -5.41
C ASN A 64 -2.44 -2.06 -5.68
N GLU A 65 -2.69 -1.10 -6.57
CA GLU A 65 -4.05 -0.68 -6.95
C GLU A 65 -4.87 -1.73 -7.73
N LYS A 66 -4.26 -2.85 -8.16
CA LYS A 66 -4.87 -3.81 -9.10
C LYS A 66 -4.80 -5.27 -8.67
N ILE A 67 -4.15 -5.61 -7.56
CA ILE A 67 -3.91 -6.98 -7.11
C ILE A 67 -4.04 -7.04 -5.59
N PHE A 68 -4.60 -8.12 -5.04
CA PHE A 68 -4.56 -8.42 -3.60
C PHE A 68 -3.21 -8.99 -3.17
N GLY A 69 -2.76 -8.60 -1.97
CA GLY A 69 -1.47 -8.99 -1.40
C GLY A 69 -0.31 -8.18 -1.99
#